data_AF-A0A7X5F8F5-F1
#
_entry.id   AF-A0A7X5F8F5-F1
#
_cell.length_a   1.000
_cell.length_b   1.000
_cell.length_c   1.000
_cell.angle_alpha   90.00
_cell.angle_beta   90.00
_cell.angle_gamma   90.00
#
_symmetry.space_group_name_H-M   'P 1'
#
loop_
_entity.id
_entity.type
_entity.pdbx_description
1 polymer ?
#
loop_
_entity_poly.entity_id
_entity_poly.type
_entity_poly.pdbx_seq_one_letter_code
_entity_poly.pdbx_strand_id
1 'polypeptide(L)'
;MNKWVEKSIKLANSRGYLDKLMDVYPVNLNLARTIDSDKKREIEKAFAKKNHKKLIAVLLNLEKFPIDDPYVGFFRKDRESLDRNPKIVKRIGKKLFKMGLKEILIGASRAKASSRQMGQMFRHWLHKLGYPVLSKNDFLNYKKIAILKGGDNALKEFAREELGYKGQKGLDLVLKAGGKFFIGEVKFITTGGGTQDKSFREGISFIKQKDKNTSRVALLDGIVWLVSGKTLKGKKKPSLYESVLKLKNNELVFSALFLKEFIRSNAKNLNK
;
A
#
# COMPACT_ATOMS: atom_id res chain seq x y z
N MET A 1 -22.57 3.01 17.23
CA MET A 1 -21.27 2.97 16.52
C MET A 1 -21.30 1.83 15.53
N ASN A 2 -20.66 1.98 14.37
CA ASN A 2 -20.55 0.89 13.39
C ASN A 2 -19.92 -0.37 14.05
N LYS A 3 -20.60 -1.52 13.98
CA LYS A 3 -20.19 -2.77 14.64
C LYS A 3 -18.77 -3.23 14.24
N TRP A 4 -18.41 -3.05 12.98
CA TRP A 4 -17.10 -3.43 12.45
C TRP A 4 -15.98 -2.52 12.94
N VAL A 5 -16.28 -1.21 13.07
CA VAL A 5 -15.39 -0.23 13.69
C VAL A 5 -15.17 -0.57 15.16
N GLU A 6 -16.25 -0.84 15.91
CA GLU A 6 -16.17 -1.23 17.33
C GLU A 6 -15.30 -2.47 17.55
N LYS A 7 -15.53 -3.53 16.75
CA LYS A 7 -14.72 -4.74 16.78
C LYS A 7 -13.25 -4.46 16.51
N SER A 8 -12.96 -3.59 15.54
CA SER A 8 -11.58 -3.24 15.17
C SER A 8 -10.88 -2.43 16.26
N ILE A 9 -11.58 -1.51 16.91
CA ILE A 9 -11.07 -0.77 18.07
C ILE A 9 -10.77 -1.74 19.23
N LYS A 10 -11.72 -2.62 19.57
CA LYS A 10 -11.53 -3.63 20.63
C LYS A 10 -10.33 -4.53 20.33
N LEU A 11 -10.18 -4.99 19.08
CA LEU A 11 -9.05 -5.81 18.65
C LEU A 11 -7.73 -5.05 18.77
N ALA A 12 -7.65 -3.80 18.28
CA ALA A 12 -6.43 -3.02 18.29
C ALA A 12 -5.92 -2.67 19.70
N ASN A 13 -6.83 -2.59 20.68
CA ASN A 13 -6.50 -2.38 22.09
C ASN A 13 -6.32 -3.70 22.87
N SER A 14 -6.42 -4.87 22.21
CA SER A 14 -6.21 -6.18 22.83
C SER A 14 -4.76 -6.66 22.69
N ARG A 15 -4.36 -7.62 23.54
CA ARG A 15 -3.04 -8.26 23.47
C ARG A 15 -2.82 -8.94 22.10
N GLY A 16 -1.67 -8.67 21.50
CA GLY A 16 -1.21 -9.32 20.26
C GLY A 16 -1.92 -8.87 18.99
N TYR A 17 -2.45 -7.64 18.93
CA TYR A 17 -3.00 -7.09 17.68
C TYR A 17 -1.96 -7.09 16.55
N LEU A 18 -0.77 -6.55 16.80
CA LEU A 18 0.31 -6.52 15.81
C LEU A 18 0.82 -7.93 15.48
N ASP A 19 0.84 -8.83 16.47
CA ASP A 19 1.24 -10.23 16.27
C ASP A 19 0.30 -10.91 15.26
N LYS A 20 -1.01 -10.74 15.43
CA LYS A 20 -2.02 -11.24 14.47
C LYS A 20 -1.88 -10.57 13.10
N LEU A 21 -1.52 -9.30 13.06
CA LEU A 21 -1.27 -8.61 11.79
C LEU A 21 -0.05 -9.14 11.05
N MET A 22 0.90 -9.83 11.71
CA MET A 22 2.02 -10.48 11.01
C MET A 22 1.53 -11.57 10.05
N ASP A 23 0.38 -12.18 10.29
CA ASP A 23 -0.21 -13.15 9.36
C ASP A 23 -0.63 -12.48 8.04
N VAL A 24 -1.15 -11.26 8.12
CA VAL A 24 -1.60 -10.46 6.98
C VAL A 24 -0.43 -9.75 6.31
N TYR A 25 0.47 -9.22 7.12
CA TYR A 25 1.58 -8.38 6.73
C TYR A 25 2.91 -8.89 7.31
N PRO A 26 3.39 -10.08 6.88
CA PRO A 26 4.65 -10.63 7.37
C PRO A 26 5.82 -9.70 7.04
N VAL A 27 6.50 -9.21 8.07
CA VAL A 27 7.72 -8.42 7.88
C VAL A 27 8.82 -9.38 7.45
N ASN A 28 8.91 -9.64 6.15
CA ASN A 28 10.05 -10.34 5.61
C ASN A 28 11.28 -9.46 5.86
N LEU A 29 12.34 -10.04 6.44
CA LEU A 29 13.67 -9.44 6.41
C LEU A 29 13.98 -9.15 4.96
N ASN A 30 13.89 -7.87 4.65
CA ASN A 30 13.68 -7.41 3.31
C ASN A 30 15.02 -7.59 2.61
N LEU A 31 15.17 -8.66 1.81
CA LEU A 31 16.44 -8.98 1.16
C LEU A 31 16.92 -7.75 0.40
N ALA A 32 18.19 -7.41 0.62
CA ALA A 32 18.80 -6.30 -0.09
C ALA A 32 18.58 -6.49 -1.60
N ARG A 33 18.23 -5.41 -2.31
CA ARG A 33 18.17 -5.44 -3.76
C ARG A 33 19.52 -5.87 -4.30
N THR A 34 19.53 -6.85 -5.19
CA THR A 34 20.73 -7.23 -5.90
C THR A 34 21.08 -6.14 -6.90
N ILE A 35 22.30 -5.61 -6.82
CA ILE A 35 22.86 -4.76 -7.88
C ILE A 35 23.50 -5.70 -8.89
N ASP A 36 23.06 -5.58 -10.13
CA ASP A 36 23.66 -6.29 -11.26
C ASP A 36 25.19 -6.11 -11.29
N SER A 37 25.91 -7.20 -11.59
CA SER A 37 27.38 -7.23 -11.49
C SER A 37 28.06 -6.21 -12.42
N ASP A 38 27.49 -5.95 -13.60
CA ASP A 38 28.03 -4.97 -14.54
C ASP A 38 27.81 -3.55 -14.02
N LYS A 39 26.62 -3.26 -13.48
CA LYS A 39 26.33 -1.96 -12.85
C LYS A 39 27.22 -1.71 -11.64
N LYS A 40 27.48 -2.74 -10.83
CA LYS A 40 28.39 -2.64 -9.68
C LYS A 40 29.80 -2.27 -10.14
N ARG A 41 30.32 -2.95 -11.17
CA ARG A 41 31.62 -2.64 -11.77
C ARG A 41 31.68 -1.23 -12.36
N GLU A 42 30.60 -0.76 -12.99
CA GLU A 42 30.53 0.62 -13.49
C GLU A 42 30.55 1.66 -12.36
N ILE A 43 29.86 1.40 -11.25
CA ILE A 43 29.86 2.26 -10.06
C ILE A 43 31.27 2.34 -9.48
N GLU A 44 31.93 1.21 -9.30
CA GLU A 44 33.30 1.13 -8.78
C GLU A 44 34.29 1.92 -9.65
N LYS A 45 34.23 1.72 -10.98
CA LYS A 45 35.07 2.46 -11.94
C LYS A 45 34.82 3.96 -11.89
N ALA A 46 33.55 4.39 -11.88
CA ALA A 46 33.19 5.80 -11.82
C ALA A 46 33.60 6.44 -10.48
N PHE A 47 33.48 5.67 -9.39
CA PHE A 47 33.86 6.11 -8.05
C PHE A 47 35.37 6.33 -7.95
N ALA A 48 36.17 5.35 -8.38
CA ALA A 48 37.64 5.42 -8.36
C ALA A 48 38.16 6.60 -9.20
N LYS A 49 37.56 6.85 -10.36
CA LYS A 49 37.92 7.99 -11.24
C LYS A 49 37.40 9.35 -10.75
N LYS A 50 36.72 9.41 -9.60
CA LYS A 50 36.03 10.61 -9.08
C LYS A 50 35.12 11.28 -10.12
N ASN A 51 34.55 10.49 -11.04
CA ASN A 51 33.72 11.00 -12.13
C ASN A 51 32.28 11.20 -11.66
N HIS A 52 31.95 12.44 -11.31
CA HIS A 52 30.64 12.81 -10.74
C HIS A 52 29.49 12.45 -11.68
N LYS A 53 29.60 12.84 -12.96
CA LYS A 53 28.53 12.62 -13.97
C LYS A 53 28.31 11.13 -14.21
N LYS A 54 29.37 10.37 -14.49
CA LYS A 54 29.26 8.93 -14.77
C LYS A 54 28.73 8.18 -13.55
N LEU A 55 29.21 8.50 -12.34
CA LEU A 55 28.72 7.86 -11.12
C LEU A 55 27.21 8.07 -10.94
N ILE A 56 26.73 9.31 -11.08
CA ILE A 56 25.30 9.63 -10.98
C ILE A 56 24.51 8.95 -12.09
N ALA A 57 24.99 8.97 -13.34
CA ALA A 57 24.32 8.35 -14.48
C ALA A 57 24.08 6.84 -14.27
N VAL A 58 25.08 6.11 -13.76
CA VAL A 58 24.96 4.68 -13.46
C VAL A 58 23.99 4.45 -12.29
N LEU A 59 24.09 5.23 -11.22
CA LEU A 59 23.21 5.11 -10.05
C LEU A 59 21.74 5.42 -10.36
N LEU A 60 21.46 6.30 -11.33
CA LEU A 60 20.11 6.57 -11.80
C LEU A 60 19.48 5.35 -12.52
N ASN A 61 20.28 4.39 -13.00
CA ASN A 61 19.82 3.12 -13.60
C ASN A 61 19.48 2.03 -12.58
N LEU A 62 19.67 2.31 -11.29
CA LEU A 62 19.26 1.43 -10.20
C LEU A 62 17.83 1.74 -9.79
N GLU A 63 17.10 0.74 -9.28
CA GLU A 63 15.75 0.97 -8.75
C GLU A 63 15.75 2.06 -7.67
N LYS A 64 16.72 2.01 -6.75
CA LYS A 64 16.87 2.93 -5.63
C LYS A 64 18.15 3.74 -5.78
N PHE A 65 18.01 5.06 -5.74
CA PHE A 65 19.16 5.95 -5.64
C PHE A 65 19.70 5.92 -4.19
N PRO A 66 21.03 5.91 -3.97
CA PRO A 66 21.61 5.70 -2.64
C PRO A 66 21.28 6.77 -1.60
N ILE A 67 20.94 7.98 -2.05
CA ILE A 67 20.60 9.12 -1.19
C ILE A 67 19.22 9.65 -1.53
N ASP A 68 18.60 10.30 -0.55
CA ASP A 68 17.47 11.18 -0.79
C ASP A 68 17.99 12.56 -1.21
N ASP A 69 17.69 12.96 -2.44
CA ASP A 69 18.04 14.25 -3.01
C ASP A 69 16.94 14.70 -4.00
N PRO A 70 16.40 15.92 -3.86
CA PRO A 70 15.18 16.34 -4.56
C PRO A 70 15.35 16.36 -6.09
N TYR A 71 16.57 16.52 -6.60
CA TYR A 71 16.83 16.62 -8.04
C TYR A 71 16.94 15.25 -8.74
N VAL A 72 17.04 14.15 -7.99
CA VAL A 72 17.18 12.80 -8.56
C VAL A 72 15.97 12.44 -9.43
N GLY A 73 14.76 12.82 -9.01
CA GLY A 73 13.55 12.59 -9.79
C GLY A 73 13.58 13.26 -11.16
N PHE A 74 14.12 14.49 -11.22
CA PHE A 74 14.30 15.23 -12.47
C PHE A 74 15.29 14.53 -13.39
N PHE A 75 16.50 14.19 -12.89
CA PHE A 75 17.51 13.49 -13.68
C PHE A 75 17.08 12.11 -14.16
N ARG A 76 16.18 11.41 -13.43
CA ARG A 76 15.62 10.15 -13.92
C ARG A 76 14.73 10.35 -15.14
N LYS A 77 13.94 11.43 -15.17
CA LYS A 77 13.02 11.74 -16.25
C LYS A 77 13.73 12.33 -17.48
N ASP A 78 14.77 13.11 -17.26
CA ASP A 78 15.60 13.73 -18.30
C ASP A 78 17.08 13.48 -18.01
N ARG A 79 17.66 12.53 -18.73
CA ARG A 79 19.06 12.12 -18.52
C ARG A 79 20.06 13.15 -19.02
N GLU A 80 19.73 13.86 -20.09
CA GLU A 80 20.59 14.89 -20.69
C GLU A 80 20.74 16.10 -19.77
N SER A 81 19.78 16.31 -18.87
CA SER A 81 19.87 17.39 -17.88
C SER A 81 21.09 17.27 -16.95
N LEU A 82 21.76 16.12 -16.88
CA LEU A 82 23.06 16.00 -16.20
C LEU A 82 24.12 16.94 -16.79
N ASP A 83 24.11 17.14 -18.12
CA ASP A 83 25.04 18.04 -18.80
C ASP A 83 24.68 19.51 -18.62
N ARG A 84 23.39 19.81 -18.62
CA ARG A 84 22.88 21.17 -18.46
C ARG A 84 23.01 21.71 -17.02
N ASN A 85 23.26 20.83 -16.04
CA ASN A 85 23.26 21.18 -14.61
C ASN A 85 24.56 20.77 -13.86
N PRO A 86 25.76 21.20 -14.30
CA PRO A 86 27.03 20.72 -13.77
C PRO A 86 27.24 21.07 -12.28
N LYS A 87 26.73 22.21 -11.80
CA LYS A 87 26.82 22.60 -10.38
C LYS A 87 26.07 21.62 -9.47
N ILE A 88 24.88 21.19 -9.88
CA ILE A 88 24.06 20.24 -9.12
C ILE A 88 24.67 18.83 -9.16
N VAL A 89 25.15 18.40 -10.33
CA VAL A 89 25.89 17.15 -10.51
C VAL A 89 27.12 17.12 -9.60
N LYS A 90 27.89 18.20 -9.53
CA LYS A 90 29.07 18.31 -8.64
C LYS A 90 28.65 18.24 -7.17
N ARG A 91 27.59 18.94 -6.75
CA ARG A 91 27.07 18.89 -5.37
C ARG A 91 26.68 17.48 -4.95
N ILE A 92 25.89 16.78 -5.78
CA ILE A 92 25.43 15.42 -5.52
C ILE A 92 26.61 14.45 -5.52
N GLY A 93 27.51 14.55 -6.52
CA GLY A 93 28.68 13.67 -6.61
C GLY A 93 29.60 13.84 -5.39
N LYS A 94 29.88 15.07 -4.95
CA LYS A 94 30.64 15.33 -3.70
C LYS A 94 30.01 14.64 -2.48
N LYS A 95 28.68 14.70 -2.35
CA LYS A 95 27.96 14.01 -1.27
C LYS A 95 28.14 12.49 -1.35
N LEU A 96 28.03 11.91 -2.56
CA LEU A 96 28.27 10.48 -2.79
C LEU A 96 29.72 10.07 -2.47
N PHE A 97 30.72 10.84 -2.92
CA PHE A 97 32.12 10.56 -2.61
C PHE A 97 32.40 10.63 -1.11
N LYS A 98 31.81 11.60 -0.39
CA LYS A 98 31.94 11.72 1.06
C LYS A 98 31.35 10.52 1.81
N MET A 99 30.30 9.89 1.28
CA MET A 99 29.71 8.68 1.88
C MET A 99 30.58 7.43 1.71
N GLY A 100 31.39 7.36 0.66
CA GLY A 100 32.19 6.17 0.34
C GLY A 100 31.43 5.12 -0.47
N LEU A 101 32.20 4.30 -1.20
CA LEU A 101 31.66 3.28 -2.12
C LEU A 101 30.78 2.25 -1.40
N LYS A 102 31.18 1.79 -0.22
CA LYS A 102 30.42 0.81 0.57
C LYS A 102 29.02 1.32 0.89
N GLU A 103 28.90 2.55 1.39
CA GLU A 103 27.62 3.16 1.74
C GLU A 103 26.76 3.47 0.51
N ILE A 104 27.38 3.80 -0.63
CA ILE A 104 26.67 3.92 -1.91
C ILE A 104 26.00 2.59 -2.29
N LEU A 105 26.75 1.48 -2.23
CA LEU A 105 26.24 0.17 -2.57
C LEU A 105 25.15 -0.28 -1.59
N ILE A 106 25.35 -0.08 -0.28
CA ILE A 106 24.33 -0.36 0.73
C ILE A 106 23.07 0.47 0.48
N GLY A 107 23.22 1.79 0.26
CA GLY A 107 22.11 2.70 -0.01
C GLY A 107 21.30 2.32 -1.24
N ALA A 108 21.97 1.93 -2.33
CA ALA A 108 21.35 1.42 -3.55
C ALA A 108 20.68 0.05 -3.35
N SER A 109 21.25 -0.80 -2.50
CA SER A 109 20.77 -2.15 -2.22
C SER A 109 19.69 -2.20 -1.13
N ARG A 110 19.35 -1.08 -0.48
CA ARG A 110 18.25 -1.05 0.51
C ARG A 110 17.00 -1.67 -0.10
N ALA A 111 16.21 -2.41 0.68
CA ALA A 111 15.00 -3.04 0.17
C ALA A 111 13.91 -2.04 -0.25
N LYS A 112 12.83 -2.53 -0.88
CA LYS A 112 11.62 -1.72 -1.09
C LYS A 112 11.10 -1.27 0.28
N ALA A 113 10.58 -0.04 0.39
CA ALA A 113 9.91 0.37 1.61
C ALA A 113 8.76 -0.60 1.89
N SER A 114 8.67 -1.11 3.12
CA SER A 114 7.67 -2.12 3.53
C SER A 114 6.23 -1.70 3.18
N SER A 115 5.94 -0.39 3.25
CA SER A 115 4.65 0.20 2.86
C SER A 115 4.25 -0.05 1.39
N ARG A 116 5.21 -0.27 0.48
CA ARG A 116 4.93 -0.62 -0.93
C ARG A 116 4.72 -2.12 -1.16
N GLN A 117 5.03 -2.96 -0.18
CA GLN A 117 4.86 -4.42 -0.24
C GLN A 117 3.55 -4.88 0.41
N MET A 118 2.97 -4.06 1.30
CA MET A 118 1.74 -4.40 2.05
C MET A 118 0.59 -4.89 1.16
N GLY A 119 0.37 -4.29 -0.02
CA GLY A 119 -0.68 -4.74 -0.94
C GLY A 119 -0.43 -6.15 -1.50
N GLN A 120 0.83 -6.49 -1.82
CA GLN A 120 1.19 -7.83 -2.27
C GLN A 120 1.04 -8.86 -1.14
N MET A 121 1.45 -8.48 0.07
CA MET A 121 1.33 -9.31 1.27
C MET A 121 -0.14 -9.61 1.59
N PHE A 122 -1.00 -8.59 1.54
CA PHE A 122 -2.45 -8.76 1.67
C PHE A 122 -3.01 -9.74 0.63
N ARG A 123 -2.65 -9.61 -0.66
CA ARG A 123 -3.14 -10.54 -1.70
C ARG A 123 -2.71 -11.99 -1.44
N HIS A 124 -1.47 -12.19 -1.01
CA HIS A 124 -0.99 -13.53 -0.66
C HIS A 124 -1.75 -14.12 0.53
N TRP A 125 -1.96 -13.31 1.57
CA TRP A 125 -2.77 -13.70 2.73
C TRP A 125 -4.24 -13.97 2.36
N LEU A 126 -4.82 -13.15 1.48
CA LEU A 126 -6.20 -13.28 1.01
C LEU A 126 -6.46 -14.67 0.41
N HIS A 127 -5.51 -15.21 -0.34
CA HIS A 127 -5.61 -16.55 -0.92
C HIS A 127 -5.58 -17.68 0.14
N LYS A 128 -4.96 -17.43 1.31
CA LYS A 128 -4.95 -18.37 2.44
C LYS A 128 -6.27 -18.44 3.21
N LEU A 129 -7.23 -17.56 2.92
CA LEU A 129 -8.54 -17.59 3.59
C LEU A 129 -9.38 -18.83 3.25
N GLY A 130 -9.01 -19.57 2.19
CA GLY A 130 -9.65 -20.81 1.78
C GLY A 130 -10.87 -20.62 0.87
N TYR A 131 -10.98 -19.48 0.21
CA TYR A 131 -12.03 -19.22 -0.79
C TYR A 131 -11.47 -19.36 -2.21
N PRO A 132 -12.25 -19.89 -3.17
CA PRO A 132 -11.84 -19.98 -4.58
C PRO A 132 -11.44 -18.62 -5.15
N VAL A 133 -10.28 -18.59 -5.83
CA VAL A 133 -9.77 -17.42 -6.56
C VAL A 133 -9.96 -17.68 -8.05
N LEU A 134 -10.92 -16.99 -8.65
CA LEU A 134 -11.50 -17.36 -9.95
C LEU A 134 -11.18 -16.35 -11.05
N SER A 135 -11.09 -16.81 -12.29
CA SER A 135 -11.01 -15.92 -13.46
C SER A 135 -12.30 -15.10 -13.63
N LYS A 136 -12.30 -14.06 -14.48
CA LYS A 136 -13.49 -13.21 -14.71
C LYS A 136 -14.76 -14.03 -15.02
N ASN A 137 -14.66 -14.96 -15.98
CA ASN A 137 -15.82 -15.74 -16.43
C ASN A 137 -16.31 -16.72 -15.36
N ASP A 138 -15.38 -17.43 -14.71
CA ASP A 138 -15.72 -18.36 -13.63
C ASP A 138 -16.34 -17.61 -12.44
N PHE A 139 -15.80 -16.43 -12.10
CA PHE A 139 -16.25 -15.61 -10.99
C PHE A 139 -17.70 -15.11 -11.17
N LEU A 140 -18.08 -14.71 -12.40
CA LEU A 140 -19.45 -14.31 -12.72
C LEU A 140 -20.44 -15.47 -12.55
N ASN A 141 -20.07 -16.65 -13.08
CA ASN A 141 -20.91 -17.85 -13.06
C ASN A 141 -20.96 -18.53 -11.68
N TYR A 142 -19.98 -18.29 -10.81
CA TYR A 142 -19.90 -18.93 -9.51
C TYR A 142 -20.91 -18.35 -8.51
N LYS A 143 -21.75 -19.20 -7.91
CA LYS A 143 -22.85 -18.76 -7.02
C LYS A 143 -22.47 -18.62 -5.54
N LYS A 144 -21.37 -19.26 -5.11
CA LYS A 144 -20.92 -19.26 -3.71
C LYS A 144 -19.89 -18.14 -3.46
N ILE A 145 -19.25 -18.18 -2.29
CA ILE A 145 -18.18 -17.23 -1.94
C ILE A 145 -16.99 -17.42 -2.87
N ALA A 146 -16.55 -16.36 -3.53
CA ALA A 146 -15.35 -16.37 -4.37
C ALA A 146 -14.65 -15.02 -4.34
N ILE A 147 -13.39 -15.03 -4.77
CA ILE A 147 -12.51 -13.87 -4.92
C ILE A 147 -12.11 -13.79 -6.39
N LEU A 148 -12.14 -12.59 -6.96
CA LEU A 148 -11.69 -12.40 -8.33
C LEU A 148 -10.17 -12.44 -8.41
N LYS A 149 -9.64 -13.22 -9.34
CA LYS A 149 -8.22 -13.29 -9.67
C LYS A 149 -7.82 -12.07 -10.50
N GLY A 150 -6.79 -11.34 -10.08
CA GLY A 150 -6.24 -10.25 -10.88
C GLY A 150 -5.32 -9.32 -10.11
N GLY A 151 -4.57 -8.51 -10.85
CA GLY A 151 -3.87 -7.33 -10.32
C GLY A 151 -4.84 -6.16 -10.10
N ASP A 152 -4.36 -5.07 -9.52
CA ASP A 152 -5.15 -3.88 -9.19
C ASP A 152 -5.92 -3.28 -10.37
N ASN A 153 -5.29 -3.22 -11.54
CA ASN A 153 -5.92 -2.74 -12.77
C ASN A 153 -6.98 -3.71 -13.30
N ALA A 154 -6.71 -5.01 -13.30
CA ALA A 154 -7.69 -6.02 -13.74
C ALA A 154 -8.93 -6.03 -12.84
N LEU A 155 -8.75 -5.91 -11.52
CA LEU A 155 -9.84 -5.80 -10.56
C LEU A 155 -10.67 -4.53 -10.79
N LYS A 156 -10.01 -3.41 -11.09
CA LYS A 156 -10.67 -2.14 -11.44
C LYS A 156 -11.46 -2.22 -12.74
N GLU A 157 -10.90 -2.82 -13.78
CA GLU A 157 -11.56 -3.02 -15.07
C GLU A 157 -12.83 -3.86 -14.92
N PHE A 158 -12.72 -5.01 -14.25
CA PHE A 158 -13.88 -5.82 -13.91
C PHE A 158 -14.93 -5.03 -13.13
N ALA A 159 -14.53 -4.32 -12.07
CA ALA A 159 -15.48 -3.55 -11.27
C ALA A 159 -16.16 -2.43 -12.08
N ARG A 160 -15.47 -1.85 -13.05
CA ARG A 160 -16.04 -0.81 -13.91
C ARG A 160 -17.07 -1.40 -14.87
N GLU A 161 -16.70 -2.50 -15.54
CA GLU A 161 -17.52 -3.16 -16.56
C GLU A 161 -18.76 -3.84 -15.95
N GLU A 162 -18.56 -4.60 -14.87
CA GLU A 162 -19.60 -5.48 -14.33
C GLU A 162 -20.32 -4.90 -13.11
N LEU A 163 -19.66 -4.02 -12.34
CA LEU A 163 -20.15 -3.55 -11.04
C LEU A 163 -20.50 -2.05 -11.01
N GLY A 164 -20.23 -1.33 -12.09
CA GLY A 164 -20.50 0.11 -12.23
C GLY A 164 -19.53 1.01 -11.45
N TYR A 165 -18.33 0.53 -11.12
CA TYR A 165 -17.30 1.30 -10.42
C TYR A 165 -16.80 2.47 -11.28
N LYS A 166 -17.01 3.70 -10.80
CA LYS A 166 -16.59 4.94 -11.48
C LYS A 166 -15.23 5.49 -11.05
N GLY A 167 -14.53 4.81 -10.15
CA GLY A 167 -13.25 5.28 -9.66
C GLY A 167 -12.11 5.07 -10.66
N GLN A 168 -11.05 5.86 -10.49
CA GLN A 168 -9.85 5.80 -11.35
C GLN A 168 -8.75 4.90 -10.77
N LYS A 169 -8.79 4.63 -9.45
CA LYS A 169 -7.77 3.86 -8.76
C LYS A 169 -7.97 2.36 -8.93
N GLY A 170 -6.84 1.64 -8.88
CA GLY A 170 -6.84 0.18 -8.80
C GLY A 170 -7.46 -0.29 -7.48
N LEU A 171 -8.03 -1.49 -7.50
CA LEU A 171 -8.66 -2.10 -6.33
C LEU A 171 -7.75 -3.17 -5.71
N ASP A 172 -7.85 -3.36 -4.40
CA ASP A 172 -7.09 -4.40 -3.69
C ASP A 172 -7.90 -5.70 -3.57
N LEU A 173 -9.22 -5.62 -3.66
CA LEU A 173 -10.15 -6.71 -3.42
C LEU A 173 -11.39 -6.58 -4.30
N VAL A 174 -11.80 -7.69 -4.92
CA VAL A 174 -13.15 -7.89 -5.47
C VAL A 174 -13.60 -9.29 -5.04
N LEU A 175 -14.73 -9.36 -4.34
CA LEU A 175 -15.26 -10.62 -3.80
C LEU A 175 -16.78 -10.71 -4.01
N LYS A 176 -17.27 -11.94 -4.07
CA LYS A 176 -18.69 -12.27 -4.07
C LYS A 176 -19.00 -13.06 -2.82
N ALA A 177 -20.04 -12.66 -2.07
CA ALA A 177 -20.52 -13.39 -0.91
C ALA A 177 -22.01 -13.12 -0.70
N GLY A 178 -22.81 -14.16 -0.50
CA GLY A 178 -24.24 -14.00 -0.22
C GLY A 178 -25.03 -13.34 -1.37
N GLY A 179 -24.65 -13.63 -2.63
CA GLY A 179 -25.24 -13.00 -3.81
C GLY A 179 -24.86 -11.52 -4.01
N LYS A 180 -24.02 -10.94 -3.15
CA LYS A 180 -23.57 -9.55 -3.22
C LYS A 180 -22.11 -9.46 -3.67
N PHE A 181 -21.80 -8.39 -4.39
CA PHE A 181 -20.42 -8.04 -4.74
C PHE A 181 -19.88 -7.01 -3.75
N PHE A 182 -18.61 -7.19 -3.38
CA PHE A 182 -17.86 -6.22 -2.60
C PHE A 182 -16.56 -5.88 -3.30
N ILE A 183 -16.24 -4.60 -3.32
CA ILE A 183 -14.96 -4.07 -3.77
C ILE A 183 -14.25 -3.40 -2.62
N GLY A 184 -12.92 -3.49 -2.57
CA GLY A 184 -12.18 -3.00 -1.43
C GLY A 184 -10.83 -2.37 -1.70
N GLU A 185 -10.49 -1.45 -0.81
CA GLU A 185 -9.14 -0.90 -0.65
C GLU A 185 -8.56 -1.35 0.70
N VAL A 186 -7.25 -1.60 0.72
CA VAL A 186 -6.51 -2.01 1.92
C VAL A 186 -5.44 -0.98 2.24
N LYS A 187 -5.39 -0.53 3.50
CA LYS A 187 -4.37 0.43 3.97
C LYS A 187 -3.87 0.05 5.36
N PHE A 188 -2.56 -0.08 5.50
CA PHE A 188 -1.91 -0.15 6.80
C PHE A 188 -1.32 1.23 7.13
N ILE A 189 -1.97 1.94 8.06
CA ILE A 189 -1.62 3.29 8.50
C ILE A 189 -0.69 3.20 9.71
N THR A 190 0.61 3.42 9.50
CA THR A 190 1.63 3.19 10.53
C THR A 190 1.92 4.41 11.41
N THR A 191 1.58 5.61 10.94
CA THR A 191 1.79 6.87 11.67
C THR A 191 0.80 7.93 11.22
N GLY A 192 0.67 9.02 11.99
CA GLY A 192 -0.18 10.16 11.67
C GLY A 192 0.57 11.21 10.85
N GLY A 193 -0.16 11.92 9.99
CA GLY A 193 0.34 13.05 9.20
C GLY A 193 0.74 12.70 7.76
N GLY A 194 0.90 13.74 6.95
CA GLY A 194 1.44 13.66 5.59
C GLY A 194 0.69 12.67 4.67
N THR A 195 1.45 11.76 4.06
CA THR A 195 0.96 10.77 3.10
C THR A 195 0.09 9.68 3.75
N GLN A 196 0.25 9.42 5.04
CA GLN A 196 -0.55 8.44 5.78
C GLN A 196 -1.99 8.95 5.97
N ASP A 197 -2.15 10.19 6.43
CA ASP A 197 -3.46 10.83 6.54
C ASP A 197 -4.16 10.93 5.17
N LYS A 198 -3.41 11.16 4.10
CA LYS A 198 -3.95 11.14 2.73
C LYS A 198 -4.49 9.74 2.40
N SER A 199 -3.71 8.70 2.65
CA SER A 199 -4.10 7.30 2.39
C SER A 199 -5.34 6.89 3.18
N PHE A 200 -5.44 7.31 4.44
CA PHE A 200 -6.64 7.13 5.25
C PHE A 200 -7.87 7.82 4.63
N ARG A 201 -7.75 9.12 4.31
CA ARG A 201 -8.86 9.88 3.70
C ARG A 201 -9.31 9.30 2.38
N GLU A 202 -8.40 8.74 1.59
CA GLU A 202 -8.73 8.04 0.36
C GLU A 202 -9.61 6.81 0.63
N GLY A 203 -9.26 5.97 1.61
CA GLY A 203 -10.08 4.82 2.01
C GLY A 203 -11.47 5.23 2.54
N ILE A 204 -11.54 6.30 3.35
CA ILE A 204 -12.81 6.84 3.84
C ILE A 204 -13.65 7.47 2.70
N SER A 205 -13.02 8.12 1.73
CA SER A 205 -13.72 8.64 0.55
C SER A 205 -14.23 7.51 -0.33
N PHE A 206 -13.43 6.44 -0.48
CA PHE A 206 -13.77 5.26 -1.25
C PHE A 206 -15.08 4.62 -0.75
N ILE A 207 -15.21 4.34 0.55
CA ILE A 207 -16.39 3.68 1.13
C ILE A 207 -17.65 4.55 1.18
N LYS A 208 -17.52 5.87 1.05
CA LYS A 208 -18.66 6.81 1.01
C LYS A 208 -19.32 6.90 -0.36
N GLN A 209 -18.61 6.50 -1.42
CA GLN A 209 -19.17 6.43 -2.76
C GLN A 209 -20.14 5.26 -2.87
N LYS A 210 -21.17 5.43 -3.71
CA LYS A 210 -22.18 4.40 -3.96
C LYS A 210 -22.09 3.92 -5.40
N ASP A 211 -22.18 2.62 -5.59
CA ASP A 211 -22.37 1.96 -6.88
C ASP A 211 -23.72 1.22 -6.87
N LYS A 212 -24.28 0.92 -8.04
CA LYS A 212 -25.64 0.32 -8.13
C LYS A 212 -25.74 -1.03 -7.41
N ASN A 213 -24.79 -1.94 -7.65
CA ASN A 213 -24.91 -3.35 -7.27
C ASN A 213 -23.72 -3.84 -6.42
N THR A 214 -23.06 -2.94 -5.70
CA THR A 214 -21.80 -3.28 -5.03
C THR A 214 -21.61 -2.49 -3.74
N SER A 215 -21.13 -3.19 -2.72
CA SER A 215 -20.74 -2.59 -1.45
C SER A 215 -19.24 -2.32 -1.42
N ARG A 216 -18.86 -1.14 -0.95
CA ARG A 216 -17.45 -0.75 -0.82
C ARG A 216 -16.96 -1.03 0.59
N VAL A 217 -15.77 -1.59 0.71
CA VAL A 217 -15.15 -1.95 1.98
C VAL A 217 -13.74 -1.35 2.07
N ALA A 218 -13.40 -0.70 3.17
CA ALA A 218 -12.02 -0.31 3.45
C ALA A 218 -11.46 -1.18 4.58
N LEU A 219 -10.39 -1.91 4.28
CA LEU A 219 -9.64 -2.65 5.29
C LEU A 219 -8.54 -1.74 5.81
N LEU A 220 -8.70 -1.23 7.03
CA LEU A 220 -7.75 -0.31 7.64
C LEU A 220 -7.06 -0.97 8.82
N ASP A 221 -5.74 -0.90 8.87
CA ASP A 221 -4.95 -1.44 9.98
C ASP A 221 -3.97 -0.38 10.53
N GLY A 222 -3.49 -0.60 11.75
CA GLY A 222 -2.54 0.28 12.43
C GLY A 222 -3.19 1.34 13.31
N ILE A 223 -2.62 2.55 13.31
CA ILE A 223 -2.91 3.56 14.35
C ILE A 223 -4.31 4.18 14.26
N VAL A 224 -5.08 3.89 13.20
CA VAL A 224 -6.44 4.43 13.00
C VAL A 224 -7.41 4.04 14.11
N TRP A 225 -7.12 2.92 14.80
CA TRP A 225 -7.95 2.34 15.85
C TRP A 225 -7.58 2.81 17.25
N LEU A 226 -6.53 3.61 17.39
CA LEU A 226 -5.97 4.03 18.67
C LEU A 226 -6.34 5.47 18.98
N VAL A 227 -6.71 5.72 20.24
CA VAL A 227 -6.87 7.08 20.75
C VAL A 227 -5.50 7.77 20.70
N SER A 228 -5.40 8.88 19.99
CA SER A 228 -4.20 9.72 20.06
C SER A 228 -4.14 10.35 21.45
N GLY A 229 -3.11 10.03 22.25
CA GLY A 229 -2.89 10.64 23.57
C GLY A 229 -2.72 12.16 23.56
N LYS A 230 -2.57 12.75 22.36
CA LYS A 230 -2.80 14.18 22.16
C LYS A 230 -4.31 14.42 22.00
N THR A 231 -5.04 14.46 23.12
CA THR A 231 -6.40 15.03 23.20
C THR A 231 -6.29 16.53 22.95
N LEU A 232 -6.19 16.94 21.69
CA LEU A 232 -5.91 18.32 21.33
C LEU A 232 -7.22 19.10 21.20
N LYS A 233 -7.66 19.67 22.33
CA LYS A 233 -8.55 20.84 22.31
C LYS A 233 -8.05 21.83 21.24
N GLY A 234 -8.91 22.22 20.30
CA GLY A 234 -8.64 23.29 19.33
C GLY A 234 -8.20 22.90 17.90
N LYS A 235 -8.17 21.62 17.51
CA LYS A 235 -7.95 21.25 16.09
C LYS A 235 -9.22 21.39 15.25
N LYS A 236 -9.09 22.05 14.08
CA LYS A 236 -10.17 22.17 13.07
C LYS A 236 -10.55 20.85 12.37
N LYS A 237 -9.70 19.81 12.42
CA LYS A 237 -9.91 18.53 11.73
C LYS A 237 -9.89 17.37 12.72
N PRO A 238 -10.83 16.41 12.62
CA PRO A 238 -10.85 15.22 13.46
C PRO A 238 -9.60 14.37 13.22
N SER A 239 -9.11 13.71 14.26
CA SER A 239 -8.11 12.67 14.20
C SER A 239 -8.60 11.46 13.40
N LEU A 240 -7.68 10.54 13.06
CA LEU A 240 -8.02 9.29 12.37
C LEU A 240 -9.06 8.48 13.17
N TYR A 241 -8.83 8.37 14.48
CA TYR A 241 -9.72 7.71 15.42
C TYR A 241 -11.11 8.37 15.47
N GLU A 242 -11.19 9.68 15.69
CA GLU A 242 -12.48 10.40 15.68
C GLU A 242 -13.20 10.28 14.33
N SER A 243 -12.46 10.19 13.24
CA SER A 243 -13.03 10.03 11.90
C SER A 243 -13.69 8.67 11.72
N VAL A 244 -13.10 7.58 12.24
CA VAL A 244 -13.72 6.25 12.17
C VAL A 244 -14.92 6.12 13.11
N LEU A 245 -14.92 6.80 14.26
CA LEU A 245 -16.06 6.83 15.19
C LEU A 245 -17.33 7.45 14.57
N LYS A 246 -17.16 8.40 13.65
CA LYS A 246 -18.25 9.10 12.97
C LYS A 246 -18.85 8.32 11.80
N LEU A 247 -18.34 7.12 11.49
CA LEU A 247 -18.82 6.32 10.37
C LEU A 247 -20.19 5.72 10.66
N LYS A 248 -21.05 5.73 9.63
CA LYS A 248 -22.39 5.13 9.65
C LYS A 248 -22.29 3.59 9.58
N ASN A 249 -23.37 2.89 9.95
CA ASN A 249 -23.38 1.43 9.97
C ASN A 249 -23.17 0.78 8.59
N ASN A 250 -23.56 1.47 7.51
CA ASN A 250 -23.39 1.02 6.13
C ASN A 250 -22.03 1.42 5.51
N GLU A 251 -21.23 2.21 6.21
CA GLU A 251 -19.87 2.61 5.80
C GLU A 251 -18.88 1.55 6.29
N LEU A 252 -18.61 0.53 5.46
CA LEU A 252 -17.91 -0.69 5.86
C LEU A 252 -16.41 -0.47 6.00
N VAL A 253 -15.94 -0.34 7.25
CA VAL A 253 -14.52 -0.16 7.58
C VAL A 253 -14.14 -1.05 8.76
N PHE A 254 -13.07 -1.85 8.60
CA PHE A 254 -12.57 -2.74 9.66
C PHE A 254 -11.12 -3.18 9.43
N SER A 255 -10.50 -3.77 10.46
CA SER A 255 -9.20 -4.45 10.33
C SER A 255 -9.28 -5.65 9.39
N ALA A 256 -8.24 -5.89 8.56
CA ALA A 256 -8.20 -7.03 7.66
C ALA A 256 -8.44 -8.37 8.39
N LEU A 257 -8.09 -8.47 9.67
CA LEU A 257 -8.31 -9.66 10.51
C LEU A 257 -9.79 -10.07 10.63
N PHE A 258 -10.73 -9.15 10.40
CA PHE A 258 -12.17 -9.45 10.39
C PHE A 258 -12.73 -9.81 9.01
N LEU A 259 -11.93 -9.80 7.94
CA LEU A 259 -12.41 -10.08 6.58
C LEU A 259 -13.06 -11.47 6.45
N LYS A 260 -12.45 -12.51 7.05
CA LYS A 260 -13.02 -13.87 7.01
C LYS A 260 -14.37 -13.94 7.71
N GLU A 261 -14.52 -13.24 8.84
CA GLU A 261 -15.79 -13.16 9.57
C GLU A 261 -16.85 -12.40 8.75
N PHE A 262 -16.48 -11.26 8.17
CA PHE A 262 -17.34 -10.44 7.33
C PHE A 262 -17.88 -11.21 6.11
N ILE A 263 -17.02 -11.95 5.42
CA ILE A 263 -17.41 -12.79 4.28
C ILE A 263 -18.45 -13.82 4.71
N ARG A 264 -18.20 -14.52 5.82
CA ARG A 264 -19.11 -15.55 6.37
C ARG A 264 -20.45 -14.96 6.80
N SER A 265 -20.45 -13.80 7.46
CA SER A 265 -21.70 -13.16 7.90
C SER A 265 -22.59 -12.77 6.72
N ASN A 266 -21.99 -12.35 5.60
CA ASN A 266 -22.76 -11.98 4.41
C ASN A 266 -23.26 -13.21 3.63
N ALA A 267 -22.54 -14.32 3.66
CA ALA A 267 -22.98 -15.56 3.02
C ALA A 267 -24.19 -16.22 3.72
N LYS A 268 -24.30 -16.10 5.05
CA LYS A 268 -25.41 -16.67 5.83
C LYS A 268 -26.76 -15.97 5.61
N ASN A 269 -26.76 -14.74 5.11
CA ASN A 269 -27.98 -13.95 4.90
C ASN A 269 -28.81 -14.40 3.67
N LEU A 270 -28.44 -15.50 3.01
CA LEU A 270 -29.26 -16.12 1.94
C LEU A 270 -30.24 -17.18 2.47
N ASN A 271 -30.12 -17.60 3.74
CA ASN A 271 -30.99 -18.60 4.36
C ASN A 271 -32.01 -17.98 5.34
N LYS A 272 -32.32 -16.68 5.18
CA LYS A 272 -33.33 -15.95 5.93
C LYS A 272 -34.25 -15.22 4.97
#